data_AF-A0A381TKH3-F1
#
_entry.id   AF-A0A381TKH3-F1
#
_cell.length_a   1.000
_cell.length_b   1.000
_cell.length_c   1.000
_cell.angle_alpha   90.00
_cell.angle_beta   90.00
_cell.angle_gamma   90.00
#
_symmetry.space_group_name_H-M   'P 1'
#
loop_
_entity.id
_entity.type
_entity.pdbx_description
1 polymer ?
#
loop_
_entity_poly.entity_id
_entity_poly.type
_entity_poly.pdbx_seq_one_letter_code
_entity_poly.pdbx_strand_id
1 'polypeptide(L)' 'MWLGLIMAFNVWFIIWPNQKKVLGIVEAGPEEKAKSAKIAMLASRTNTLLSLPMLLSMVMAQNLY' A
#
# COMPACT_ATOMS: atom_id res chain seq x y z
N MET A 1 -0.03 -16.79 0.70
CA MET A 1 -0.43 -16.16 1.99
C MET A 1 0.49 -15.01 2.40
N TRP A 2 1.80 -15.19 2.50
CA TRP A 2 2.74 -14.16 2.99
C TRP A 2 2.71 -12.83 2.23
N LEU A 3 2.66 -12.85 0.89
CA LEU A 3 2.58 -11.62 0.08
C LEU A 3 1.34 -10.78 0.42
N GLY A 4 0.19 -11.43 0.59
CA GLY A 4 -1.05 -10.75 0.97
C GLY A 4 -0.97 -10.10 2.36
N LEU A 5 -0.31 -10.74 3.33
CA LEU A 5 -0.09 -10.17 4.66
C LEU A 5 0.84 -8.94 4.61
N ILE A 6 1.91 -8.99 3.81
CA ILE A 6 2.83 -7.86 3.62
C ILE A 6 2.10 -6.68 2.96
N MET A 7 1.29 -6.95 1.93
CA MET A 7 0.49 -5.92 1.26
C MET A 7 -0.55 -5.32 2.20
N ALA A 8 -1.26 -6.16 2.99
CA ALA A 8 -2.21 -5.69 3.99
C ALA A 8 -1.52 -4.80 5.04
N PHE A 9 -0.33 -5.18 5.51
CA PHE A 9 0.45 -4.36 6.44
C PHE A 9 0.78 -2.98 5.83
N ASN A 10 1.29 -2.95 4.59
CA ASN A 10 1.60 -1.71 3.89
C ASN A 10 0.37 -0.77 3.77
N VAL A 11 -0.81 -1.34 3.49
CA VAL A 11 -2.07 -0.57 3.41
C VAL A 11 -2.47 -0.02 4.78
N TRP A 12 -2.54 -0.85 5.81
CA TRP A 12 -3.12 -0.47 7.10
C TRP A 12 -2.18 0.38 7.98
N PHE A 13 -0.87 0.14 7.91
CA PHE A 13 0.10 0.81 8.79
C PHE A 13 0.86 1.96 8.12
N ILE A 14 0.96 1.98 6.78
CA ILE A 14 1.69 3.03 6.06
C ILE A 14 0.73 3.90 5.24
N ILE A 15 -0.02 3.32 4.30
CA ILE A 15 -0.84 4.11 3.38
C ILE A 15 -1.98 4.81 4.14
N TRP A 16 -2.75 4.08 4.94
CA TRP A 16 -3.94 4.60 5.58
C TRP A 16 -3.66 5.74 6.58
N PRO A 17 -2.67 5.64 7.50
CA PRO A 17 -2.35 6.76 8.40
C PRO A 17 -1.89 8.02 7.66
N ASN A 18 -1.12 7.87 6.58
CA ASN A 18 -0.70 9.00 5.76
C ASN A 18 -1.87 9.60 4.96
N GLN A 19 -2.77 8.77 4.44
CA GLN A 19 -3.99 9.23 3.77
C GLN A 19 -4.92 10.00 4.72
N LYS A 20 -5.08 9.56 5.98
CA LYS A 20 -5.86 10.31 6.97
C LYS A 20 -5.36 11.74 7.17
N LYS A 21 -4.03 11.94 7.19
CA LYS A 21 -3.42 13.29 7.28
C LYS A 21 -3.68 14.13 6.03
N VAL A 22 -3.56 13.52 4.85
CA VAL A 22 -3.79 14.21 3.56
C VAL A 22 -5.25 14.60 3.37
N LEU A 23 -6.18 13.71 3.74
CA LEU A 23 -7.62 13.93 3.67
C LEU A 23 -8.14 14.90 4.75
N GLY A 24 -7.29 15.32 5.69
CA GLY A 24 -7.68 16.20 6.79
C GLY A 24 -8.52 15.53 7.88
N ILE A 25 -8.57 14.19 7.91
CA ILE A 25 -9.17 13.42 9.01
C ILE A 25 -8.33 13.60 10.28
N VAL A 26 -7.03 13.77 10.12
CA VAL A 26 -6.09 14.12 11.19
C VAL A 26 -5.50 15.50 10.87
N GLU A 27 -5.50 16.40 11.84
CA GLU A 27 -4.84 17.70 11.71
C GLU A 27 -3.34 17.51 11.48
N ALA A 28 -2.84 18.14 10.43
CA ALA A 28 -1.44 18.12 10.04
C ALA A 28 -1.13 19.42 9.31
N GLY A 29 0.07 19.96 9.52
CA GLY A 29 0.52 21.17 8.85
C GLY A 29 0.62 20.99 7.33
N PRO A 30 0.66 22.08 6.54
CA PRO A 30 0.77 22.00 5.07
C PRO A 30 1.98 21.19 4.59
N GLU A 31 3.14 21.35 5.24
CA GLU A 31 4.36 20.58 4.91
C GLU A 31 4.22 19.09 5.23
N GLU A 32 3.61 18.76 6.37
CA GLU A 32 3.38 17.37 6.77
C GLU A 32 2.39 16.67 5.84
N LYS A 33 1.36 17.38 5.36
CA LYS A 33 0.42 16.87 4.36
C LYS A 33 1.13 16.56 3.05
N ALA A 34 2.00 17.45 2.58
CA ALA A 34 2.79 17.22 1.36
C ALA A 34 3.72 16.00 1.49
N LYS A 35 4.39 15.86 2.65
CA LYS A 35 5.25 14.70 2.95
C LYS A 35 4.42 13.40 3.03
N SER A 36 3.28 13.43 3.71
CA SER A 36 2.39 12.28 3.86
C SER A 36 1.82 11.84 2.51
N ALA A 37 1.48 12.78 1.63
CA ALA A 37 1.03 12.48 0.26
C ALA A 37 2.10 11.74 -0.55
N LYS A 38 3.37 12.19 -0.49
CA LYS A 38 4.49 11.49 -1.15
C LYS A 38 4.68 10.08 -0.61
N ILE A 39 4.65 9.90 0.71
CA ILE A 39 4.79 8.58 1.34
C ILE A 39 3.65 7.65 0.92
N ALA A 40 2.40 8.12 1.00
CA ALA A 40 1.23 7.36 0.58
C ALA A 40 1.31 6.96 -0.89
N MET A 41 1.77 7.85 -1.77
CA MET A 41 1.91 7.59 -3.21
C MET A 41 2.97 6.50 -3.48
N LEU A 42 4.15 6.62 -2.87
CA LEU A 42 5.23 5.65 -3.06
C LEU A 42 4.84 4.27 -2.49
N ALA A 43 4.26 4.24 -1.29
CA ALA A 43 3.78 3.00 -0.68
C ALA A 43 2.67 2.33 -1.50
N SER A 44 1.76 3.12 -2.10
CA SER A 44 0.73 2.61 -3.01
C SER A 44 1.33 1.98 -4.26
N ARG A 45 2.34 2.61 -4.86
CA ARG A 45 3.06 2.06 -6.03
C ARG A 45 3.76 0.75 -5.70
N THR A 46 4.42 0.67 -4.56
CA THR A 46 5.03 -0.59 -4.09
C THR A 46 3.97 -1.67 -3.92
N ASN A 47 2.80 -1.34 -3.35
CA ASN A 47 1.70 -2.29 -3.21
C ASN A 47 1.19 -2.79 -4.57
N THR A 48 1.07 -1.90 -5.56
CA THR A 48 0.71 -2.28 -6.94
C THR A 48 1.78 -3.18 -7.56
N LEU A 49 3.07 -2.88 -7.41
CA LEU A 49 4.13 -3.74 -7.92
C LEU A 49 4.13 -5.13 -7.27
N LEU A 50 3.82 -5.22 -5.96
CA LEU A 50 3.68 -6.49 -5.25
C LEU A 50 2.47 -7.32 -5.72
N SER A 51 1.48 -6.71 -6.37
CA SER A 51 0.38 -7.46 -6.96
C SER A 51 0.80 -8.33 -8.15
N LEU A 52 1.88 -7.96 -8.87
CA LEU A 52 2.41 -8.75 -9.99
C LEU A 52 2.90 -10.15 -9.57
N PRO A 53 3.84 -10.30 -8.60
CA PRO A 53 4.27 -11.62 -8.15
C PRO A 53 3.14 -12.39 -7.45
N MET A 54 2.19 -11.69 -6.81
CA MET A 54 1.01 -12.33 -6.23
C MET A 54 0.13 -12.97 -7.31
N LEU A 55 -0.22 -12.21 -8.35
CA LEU A 55 -1.02 -12.70 -9.49
C LEU A 55 -0.30 -13.83 -10.22
N LEU A 56 1.02 -13.71 -10.44
CA LEU A 56 1.81 -14.80 -11.01
C LEU A 56 1.72 -16.07 -10.17
N SER A 57 1.87 -15.95 -8.84
CA SER A 57 1.76 -17.10 -7.93
C SER A 57 0.37 -17.75 -7.98
N MET A 58 -0.70 -16.95 -8.13
CA MET A 58 -2.07 -17.45 -8.28
C MET A 58 -2.27 -18.20 -9.60
N VAL A 59 -1.77 -17.64 -10.71
CA VAL A 59 -1.84 -18.29 -12.04
C VAL A 59 -1.05 -19.59 -12.04
N MET A 60 0.16 -19.61 -11.49
CA MET A 60 0.96 -20.83 -11.40
C MET A 60 0.27 -21.90 -10.56
N ALA A 61 -0.32 -21.54 -9.42
CA ALA A 61 -1.06 -22.48 -8.58
C ALA A 61 -2.30 -23.05 -9.29
N GLN A 62 -2.98 -22.26 -10.13
CA GLN A 62 -4.13 -22.71 -10.92
C GLN A 62 -3.74 -23.71 -12.03
N ASN A 63 -2.58 -23.53 -12.66
CA ASN A 63 -2.12 -24.38 -13.77
C ASN A 63 -1.21 -25.55 -13.31
N LEU A 64 -1.05 -25.74 -12.00
CA LEU A 64 -0.28 -26.85 -11.44
C LEU A 64 -1.05 -28.19 -11.44
N TYR A 65 -2.33 -28.17 -11.82
CA TYR A 65 -3.25 -29.29 -11.98
C TYR A 65 -4.09 -29.08 -13.26
#